data_AF-A0A1V5NPF6-F1
#
_entry.id   AF-A0A1V5NPF6-F1
#
_cell.length_a   1.000
_cell.length_b   1.000
_cell.length_c   1.000
_cell.angle_alpha   90.00
_cell.angle_beta   90.00
_cell.angle_gamma   90.00
#
_symmetry.space_group_name_H-M   'P 1'
#
loop_
_entity.id
_entity.type
_entity.pdbx_description
1 polymer ?
#
loop_
_entity_poly.entity_id
_entity_poly.type
_entity_poly.pdbx_seq_one_letter_code
_entity_poly.pdbx_strand_id
1 'polypeptide(L)'
;MDVPAAYNQIFNIGADQDYSVAELAKTTMKAIGIEGELRHLPARNEVVHAHSDHSKIKSVFNMTPALGLYDGLKKMSDWAKTAGIRKSPKFENIEITEKLPAVWLED
;
A
#
# COMPACT_ATOMS: atom_id res chain seq x y z
N MET A 1 20.74 -12.96 15.01
CA MET A 1 21.35 -13.29 13.71
C MET A 1 22.25 -12.11 13.38
N ASP A 2 23.54 -12.34 13.18
CA ASP A 2 24.49 -11.31 12.75
C ASP A 2 24.80 -11.53 11.27
N VAL A 3 24.70 -10.47 10.46
CA VAL A 3 24.90 -10.51 9.00
C VAL A 3 25.87 -9.39 8.62
N PRO A 4 27.20 -9.61 8.76
CA PRO A 4 28.21 -8.57 8.48
C PRO A 4 28.11 -7.98 7.06
N ALA A 5 27.66 -8.78 6.08
CA ALA A 5 27.44 -8.33 4.71
C ALA A 5 26.34 -7.26 4.56
N ALA A 6 25.50 -7.06 5.58
CA ALA A 6 24.47 -6.01 5.60
C ALA A 6 24.98 -4.67 6.17
N TYR A 7 26.16 -4.63 6.78
CA TYR A 7 26.66 -3.42 7.44
C TYR A 7 26.91 -2.30 6.41
N ASN A 8 26.39 -1.10 6.74
CA ASN A 8 26.44 0.10 5.88
C ASN A 8 25.86 -0.12 4.47
N GLN A 9 24.94 -1.08 4.31
CA GLN A 9 24.27 -1.33 3.04
C GLN A 9 22.90 -0.68 3.00
N ILE A 10 22.58 -0.07 1.85
CA ILE A 10 21.23 0.37 1.51
C ILE A 10 20.52 -0.76 0.77
N PHE A 11 19.26 -1.02 1.14
CA PHE A 11 18.36 -1.96 0.48
C PHE A 11 17.05 -1.25 0.14
N ASN A 12 16.62 -1.34 -1.12
CA ASN A 12 15.32 -0.86 -1.54
C ASN A 12 14.29 -1.94 -1.24
N ILE A 13 13.18 -1.57 -0.59
CA ILE A 13 12.09 -2.49 -0.25
C ILE A 13 10.81 -1.96 -0.86
N GLY A 14 10.19 -2.79 -1.68
CA GLY A 14 8.90 -2.52 -2.29
C GLY A 14 8.22 -3.84 -2.68
N ALA A 15 7.37 -3.78 -3.70
CA ALA A 15 6.73 -4.98 -4.22
C ALA A 15 7.62 -5.67 -5.27
N ASP A 16 7.70 -7.00 -5.22
CA ASP A 16 8.26 -7.81 -6.32
C ASP A 16 7.26 -7.93 -7.49
N GLN A 17 5.97 -7.78 -7.18
CA GLN A 17 4.86 -7.88 -8.13
C GLN A 17 4.09 -6.56 -8.13
N ASP A 18 3.93 -5.99 -9.31
CA ASP A 18 3.12 -4.80 -9.50
C ASP A 18 1.63 -5.16 -9.42
N TYR A 19 0.86 -4.30 -8.76
CA TYR A 19 -0.60 -4.36 -8.70
C TYR A 19 -1.18 -2.98 -8.99
N SER A 20 -2.24 -2.93 -9.77
CA SER A 20 -3.01 -1.70 -9.95
C SER A 20 -3.81 -1.35 -8.69
N VAL A 21 -4.14 -0.06 -8.55
CA VAL A 21 -5.04 0.41 -7.47
C VAL A 21 -6.41 -0.29 -7.52
N ALA A 22 -6.90 -0.62 -8.72
CA ALA A 22 -8.16 -1.33 -8.89
C ALA A 22 -8.07 -2.78 -8.39
N GLU A 23 -6.98 -3.49 -8.65
CA GLU A 23 -6.74 -4.85 -8.13
C GLU A 23 -6.61 -4.84 -6.61
N LEU A 24 -5.89 -3.86 -6.05
CA LEU A 24 -5.77 -3.67 -4.61
C LEU A 24 -7.14 -3.47 -3.96
N ALA A 25 -7.98 -2.60 -4.53
CA ALA A 25 -9.32 -2.33 -4.02
C ALA A 25 -10.21 -3.58 -4.06
N LYS A 26 -10.25 -4.30 -5.19
CA LYS A 26 -11.00 -5.56 -5.34
C LYS A 26 -10.52 -6.64 -4.37
N THR A 27 -9.21 -6.79 -4.22
CA THR A 27 -8.62 -7.79 -3.32
C THR A 27 -8.92 -7.46 -1.86
N THR A 28 -8.95 -6.17 -1.51
CA THR A 28 -9.32 -5.69 -0.18
C THR A 28 -10.78 -6.02 0.14
N MET A 29 -11.70 -5.75 -0.79
CA MET A 29 -13.12 -6.13 -0.64
C MET A 29 -13.27 -7.64 -0.41
N LYS A 30 -12.58 -8.45 -1.22
CA LYS A 30 -12.53 -9.91 -1.06
C LYS A 30 -11.97 -10.34 0.31
N ALA A 31 -10.90 -9.71 0.79
CA ALA A 31 -10.27 -10.06 2.07
C ALA A 31 -11.17 -9.71 3.27
N ILE A 32 -11.91 -8.62 3.18
CA ILE A 32 -12.86 -8.17 4.22
C ILE A 32 -14.16 -8.99 4.19
N GLY A 33 -14.56 -9.48 3.00
CA GLY A 33 -15.79 -10.23 2.77
C GLY A 33 -16.97 -9.36 2.38
N ILE A 34 -16.72 -8.29 1.62
CA ILE A 34 -17.75 -7.37 1.11
C ILE A 34 -17.73 -7.33 -0.41
N GLU A 35 -18.85 -6.93 -0.99
CA GLU A 35 -19.00 -6.64 -2.42
C GLU A 35 -19.39 -5.16 -2.60
N GLY A 36 -18.88 -4.53 -3.65
CA GLY A 36 -19.12 -3.12 -3.92
C GLY A 36 -18.56 -2.69 -5.27
N GLU A 37 -19.07 -1.57 -5.77
CA GLU A 37 -18.66 -0.97 -7.03
C GLU A 37 -17.53 0.04 -6.82
N LEU A 38 -16.58 0.07 -7.75
CA LEU A 38 -15.48 1.03 -7.73
C LEU A 38 -15.89 2.34 -8.43
N ARG A 39 -16.01 3.42 -7.66
CA ARG A 39 -16.08 4.79 -8.20
C ARG A 39 -14.70 5.22 -8.69
N HIS A 40 -14.53 5.35 -9.99
CA HIS A 40 -13.30 5.85 -10.60
C HIS A 40 -13.29 7.38 -10.57
N LEU A 41 -12.21 7.96 -10.05
CA LEU A 41 -12.03 9.41 -9.94
C LEU A 41 -10.98 9.88 -10.95
N PRO A 42 -10.94 11.19 -11.28
CA PRO A 42 -9.89 11.74 -12.13
C PRO A 42 -8.49 11.40 -11.60
N ALA A 43 -7.56 11.14 -12.53
CA ALA A 43 -6.18 10.84 -12.18
C ALA A 43 -5.54 12.01 -11.41
N ARG A 44 -4.73 11.67 -10.40
CA ARG A 44 -3.92 12.63 -9.63
C ARG A 44 -2.52 12.70 -10.22
N ASN A 45 -1.84 13.82 -10.02
CA ASN A 45 -0.42 13.98 -10.37
C ASN A 45 0.47 13.22 -9.37
N GLU A 46 0.50 11.90 -9.48
CA GLU A 46 1.26 11.00 -8.62
C GLU A 46 2.24 10.14 -9.43
N VAL A 47 3.22 9.55 -8.75
CA VAL A 47 4.14 8.58 -9.36
C VAL A 47 3.34 7.35 -9.81
N VAL A 48 3.37 7.05 -11.11
CA VAL A 48 2.59 5.96 -11.71
C VAL A 48 3.28 4.60 -11.55
N HIS A 49 4.61 4.58 -11.62
CA HIS A 49 5.41 3.37 -11.55
C HIS A 49 6.54 3.54 -10.52
N ALA A 50 6.51 2.71 -9.48
CA ALA A 50 7.56 2.65 -8.47
C ALA A 50 8.12 1.23 -8.47
N HIS A 51 9.38 1.08 -8.88
CA HIS A 51 10.05 -0.21 -8.93
C HIS A 51 11.11 -0.31 -7.83
N SER A 52 11.24 -1.49 -7.22
CA SER A 52 12.27 -1.80 -6.24
C SER A 52 13.09 -2.98 -6.71
N ASP A 53 14.41 -2.79 -6.82
CA ASP A 53 15.32 -3.90 -7.11
C ASP A 53 15.72 -4.62 -5.81
N HIS A 54 15.23 -5.85 -5.66
CA HIS A 54 15.50 -6.71 -4.52
C HIS A 54 16.72 -7.63 -4.71
N SER A 55 17.48 -7.51 -5.81
CA SER A 55 18.64 -8.39 -6.09
C SER A 55 19.65 -8.37 -4.95
N LYS A 56 19.92 -7.19 -4.37
CA LYS A 56 20.87 -7.01 -3.27
C LYS A 56 20.38 -7.61 -1.94
N ILE A 57 19.10 -7.44 -1.61
CA ILE A 57 18.56 -8.00 -0.36
C ILE A 57 18.45 -9.53 -0.46
N LYS A 58 18.09 -10.05 -1.64
CA LYS A 58 18.03 -11.50 -1.92
C LYS A 58 19.41 -12.15 -1.76
N SER A 59 20.47 -11.52 -2.25
CA SER A 59 21.83 -12.06 -2.12
C SER A 59 22.38 -12.01 -0.69
N VAL A 60 22.08 -10.95 0.07
CA VAL A 60 22.60 -10.78 1.44
C VAL A 60 21.85 -11.63 2.46
N PHE A 61 20.53 -11.76 2.33
CA PHE A 61 19.68 -12.39 3.35
C PHE A 61 19.09 -13.75 2.95
N ASN A 62 19.36 -14.24 1.73
CA ASN A 62 18.76 -15.47 1.20
C ASN A 62 17.23 -15.50 1.39
N MET A 63 16.57 -14.37 1.07
CA MET A 63 15.13 -14.18 1.31
C MET A 63 14.30 -15.18 0.52
N THR A 64 13.28 -15.73 1.17
CA THR A 64 12.22 -16.54 0.55
C THR A 64 11.13 -15.65 -0.06
N PRO A 65 10.25 -16.21 -0.92
CA PRO A 65 9.22 -15.44 -1.61
C PRO A 65 8.34 -14.61 -0.67
N ALA A 66 8.00 -13.41 -1.11
CA ALA A 66 7.16 -12.48 -0.35
C ALA A 66 5.74 -13.02 -0.14
N LEU A 67 5.10 -12.56 0.94
CA LEU A 67 3.69 -12.81 1.20
C LEU A 67 2.83 -12.25 0.05
N GLY A 68 1.92 -13.06 -0.50
CA GLY A 68 1.04 -12.63 -1.57
C GLY A 68 0.06 -11.54 -1.14
N LEU A 69 -0.40 -10.71 -2.09
CA LEU A 69 -1.30 -9.58 -1.83
C LEU A 69 -2.54 -9.98 -1.02
N TYR A 70 -3.23 -11.05 -1.43
CA TYR A 70 -4.44 -11.51 -0.75
C TYR A 70 -4.16 -11.94 0.69
N ASP A 71 -3.10 -12.74 0.92
CA ASP A 71 -2.77 -13.24 2.25
C ASP A 71 -2.34 -12.10 3.19
N GLY A 72 -1.61 -11.11 2.66
CA GLY A 72 -1.26 -9.89 3.38
C GLY A 72 -2.50 -9.09 3.78
N LEU A 73 -3.40 -8.83 2.83
CA LEU A 73 -4.66 -8.13 3.09
C LEU A 73 -5.58 -8.89 4.03
N LYS A 74 -5.60 -10.22 3.97
CA LYS A 74 -6.39 -11.05 4.87
C LYS A 74 -5.92 -10.91 6.31
N LYS A 75 -4.61 -11.02 6.55
CA LYS A 75 -4.01 -10.76 7.88
C LYS A 75 -4.31 -9.35 8.39
N MET A 76 -4.21 -8.35 7.52
CA MET A 76 -4.53 -6.96 7.87
C MET A 76 -6.01 -6.78 8.21
N SER A 77 -6.91 -7.39 7.44
CA SER A 77 -8.35 -7.36 7.70
C SER A 77 -8.70 -7.97 9.05
N ASP A 78 -8.11 -9.13 9.35
CA ASP A 78 -8.34 -9.82 10.62
C ASP A 78 -7.81 -9.01 11.80
N TRP A 79 -6.62 -8.40 11.68
CA TRP A 79 -6.10 -7.47 12.67
C TRP A 79 -7.00 -6.25 12.86
N ALA A 80 -7.43 -5.58 11.79
CA ALA A 80 -8.24 -4.36 11.85
C ALA A 80 -9.59 -4.58 12.55
N LYS A 81 -10.19 -5.77 12.39
CA LYS A 81 -11.42 -6.17 13.10
C LYS A 81 -11.22 -6.24 14.62
N THR A 82 -10.01 -6.55 15.08
CA THR A 82 -9.67 -6.65 16.51
C THR A 82 -9.16 -5.34 17.11
N ALA A 83 -8.36 -4.58 16.36
CA ALA A 83 -7.77 -3.33 16.84
C ALA A 83 -8.78 -2.18 16.96
N GLY A 84 -9.92 -2.30 16.26
CA GLY A 84 -10.96 -1.29 16.19
C GLY A 84 -10.68 -0.25 15.10
N ILE A 85 -11.75 0.20 14.44
CA ILE A 85 -11.67 1.19 13.37
C ILE A 85 -11.74 2.59 14.00
N ARG A 86 -10.74 3.44 13.71
CA ARG A 86 -10.76 4.85 14.11
C ARG A 86 -11.07 5.69 12.88
N LYS A 87 -12.03 6.61 13.01
CA LYS A 87 -12.28 7.63 11.98
C LYS A 87 -11.21 8.72 12.12
N SER A 88 -10.43 8.95 11.07
CA SER A 88 -9.55 10.11 11.02
C SER A 88 -10.41 11.38 10.94
N PRO A 89 -10.02 12.48 11.61
CA PRO A 89 -10.70 13.76 11.45
C PRO A 89 -10.60 14.21 9.98
N LYS A 90 -11.60 14.97 9.51
CA LYS A 90 -11.46 15.65 8.23
C LYS A 90 -10.30 16.65 8.31
N PHE A 91 -9.59 16.82 7.20
CA PHE A 91 -8.61 17.88 7.10
C PHE A 91 -9.34 19.21 6.99
N GLU A 92 -9.31 20.00 8.06
CA GLU A 92 -9.83 21.36 8.09
C GLU A 92 -8.68 22.34 7.77
N ASN A 93 -9.02 23.54 7.29
CA ASN A 93 -8.07 24.64 7.03
C ASN A 93 -7.04 24.37 5.91
N ILE A 94 -7.49 23.90 4.74
CA ILE A 94 -6.62 23.79 3.57
C ILE A 94 -6.33 25.20 3.03
N GLU A 95 -5.12 25.72 3.28
CA GLU A 95 -4.69 27.06 2.88
C GLU A 95 -4.40 27.18 1.36
N ILE A 96 -4.07 26.08 0.70
CA ILE A 96 -3.74 26.03 -0.73
C ILE A 96 -4.73 25.11 -1.45
N THR A 97 -5.60 25.71 -2.27
CA THR A 97 -6.62 25.01 -3.04
C THR A 97 -6.25 24.79 -4.50
N GLU A 98 -5.13 25.36 -4.97
CA GLU A 98 -4.66 25.22 -6.35
C GLU A 98 -4.31 23.75 -6.64
N LYS A 99 -4.89 23.18 -7.71
CA LYS A 99 -4.70 21.77 -8.14
C LYS A 99 -5.08 20.73 -7.08
N LEU A 100 -5.86 21.11 -6.07
CA LEU A 100 -6.40 20.19 -5.08
C LEU A 100 -7.38 19.21 -5.76
N PRO A 101 -7.30 17.89 -5.49
CA PRO A 101 -8.30 16.95 -5.99
C PRO A 101 -9.71 17.34 -5.52
N ALA A 102 -10.64 17.54 -6.46
CA ALA A 102 -12.00 18.01 -6.14
C ALA A 102 -12.73 17.13 -5.12
N VAL A 103 -12.45 15.81 -5.13
CA VAL A 103 -13.02 14.85 -4.17
C VAL A 103 -12.66 15.15 -2.70
N TRP A 104 -11.60 15.92 -2.44
CA TRP A 104 -11.23 16.31 -1.06
C TRP A 104 -12.13 17.42 -0.50
N LEU A 105 -12.94 18.06 -1.35
CA LEU A 105 -13.95 19.05 -0.96
C LEU A 105 -15.34 18.42 -0.80
N GLU A 106 -15.51 17.13 -1.10
CA GLU A 106 -16.78 16.41 -0.92
C GLU A 106 -17.06 16.04 0.56
N ASP A 107 -18.32 15.71 0.86
CA ASP A 107 -18.81 15.39 2.21
C ASP A 107 -18.50 13.96 2.69
#